data_AF-A0A157ZK93-F1
#
_entry.id   AF-A0A157ZK93-F1
#
_cell.length_a   1.000
_cell.length_b   1.000
_cell.length_c   1.000
_cell.angle_alpha   90.00
_cell.angle_beta   90.00
_cell.angle_gamma   90.00
#
_symmetry.space_group_name_H-M   'P 1'
#
loop_
_entity.id
_entity.type
_entity.pdbx_description
1 polymer ?
#
loop_
_entity_poly.entity_id
_entity_poly.type
_entity_poly.pdbx_seq_one_letter_code
_entity_poly.pdbx_strand_id
1 'polypeptide(L)'
;MKQLRTLVGQARFEYEGTLATGYRIVMGGSLTPDTVKPETLERMMEHFGREQEPVLVGASRDKPPAGSLGAWLIENRDRRRQVASYLAAILVEDGHVQMSGGRLLFPHRR
;
A
#
# COMPACT_ATOMS: atom_id res chain seq x y z
N MET A 1 1.90 16.41 7.33
CA MET A 1 2.54 15.38 6.48
C MET A 1 3.68 14.71 7.23
N LYS A 2 3.80 13.38 7.11
CA LYS A 2 4.87 12.55 7.67
C LYS A 2 5.87 12.17 6.57
N GLN A 3 7.15 12.17 6.87
CA GLN A 3 8.20 11.67 5.98
C GLN A 3 8.48 10.20 6.25
N LEU A 4 8.58 9.40 5.18
CA LEU A 4 8.84 7.97 5.29
C LEU A 4 9.73 7.49 4.14
N ARG A 5 10.24 6.27 4.28
CA ARG A 5 10.97 5.56 3.23
C ARG A 5 10.24 4.28 2.87
N THR A 6 10.23 3.96 1.58
CA THR A 6 9.70 2.67 1.11
C THR A 6 10.48 1.52 1.74
N LEU A 7 9.80 0.41 2.04
CA LEU A 7 10.40 -0.75 2.72
C LEU A 7 11.61 -1.30 1.95
N VAL A 8 11.47 -1.41 0.62
CA VAL A 8 12.50 -1.88 -0.30
C VAL A 8 12.99 -0.72 -1.17
N GLY A 9 14.31 -0.58 -1.32
CA GLY A 9 14.93 0.49 -2.11
C GLY A 9 14.98 1.85 -1.41
N GLN A 10 14.30 2.02 -0.26
CA GLN A 10 14.46 3.15 0.66
C GLN A 10 14.21 4.54 0.02
N ALA A 11 13.38 4.58 -1.03
CA ALA A 11 12.96 5.81 -1.67
C ALA A 11 12.17 6.68 -0.68
N ARG A 12 12.55 7.96 -0.57
CA ARG A 12 11.91 8.94 0.30
C ARG A 12 10.59 9.44 -0.29
N PHE A 13 9.59 9.61 0.57
CA PHE A 13 8.31 10.17 0.21
C PHE A 13 7.64 10.80 1.43
N GLU A 14 6.59 11.57 1.17
CA GLU A 14 5.75 12.17 2.20
C GLU A 14 4.33 11.64 2.08
N TYR A 15 3.63 11.55 3.19
CA TYR A 15 2.22 11.20 3.18
C TYR A 15 1.43 11.90 4.28
N GLU A 16 0.12 11.92 4.13
CA GLU A 16 -0.83 12.32 5.18
C GLU A 16 -2.15 11.56 5.03
N GLY A 17 -2.97 11.67 6.08
CA GLY A 17 -4.24 10.95 6.19
C GLY A 17 -4.10 9.68 7.03
N THR A 18 -5.16 8.88 7.02
CA THR A 18 -5.30 7.65 7.80
C THR A 18 -6.05 6.61 6.97
N LEU A 19 -6.17 5.38 7.48
CA LEU A 19 -7.04 4.38 6.86
C LEU A 19 -8.48 4.89 6.66
N ALA A 20 -9.00 5.69 7.60
CA ALA A 20 -10.38 6.19 7.59
C ALA A 20 -10.59 7.39 6.65
N THR A 21 -9.58 8.23 6.45
CA THR A 21 -9.69 9.41 5.58
C THR A 21 -9.08 9.20 4.19
N GLY A 22 -8.37 8.08 3.99
CA GLY A 22 -7.53 7.86 2.83
C GLY A 22 -6.12 8.41 3.02
N TYR A 23 -5.21 7.99 2.14
CA TYR A 23 -3.84 8.46 2.14
C TYR A 23 -3.55 9.32 0.94
N ARG A 24 -2.98 10.50 1.17
CA ARG A 24 -2.35 11.34 0.15
C ARG A 24 -0.85 11.10 0.20
N ILE A 25 -0.25 10.73 -0.93
CA ILE A 25 1.15 10.30 -1.05
C ILE A 25 1.87 11.23 -2.03
N VAL A 26 2.91 11.91 -1.56
CA VAL A 26 3.81 12.75 -2.35
C VAL A 26 5.12 11.99 -2.56
N MET A 27 5.30 11.46 -3.77
CA MET A 27 6.49 10.70 -4.15
C MET A 27 7.61 11.66 -4.55
N GLY A 28 8.84 11.42 -4.04
CA GLY A 28 9.99 12.30 -4.29
C GLY A 28 10.18 12.63 -5.77
N GLY A 29 10.18 13.92 -6.10
CA GLY A 29 10.33 14.43 -7.46
C GLY A 29 9.04 14.54 -8.29
N SER A 30 7.87 14.10 -7.77
CA SER A 30 6.59 14.28 -8.46
C SER A 30 5.87 15.53 -7.98
N LEU A 31 5.44 16.38 -8.92
CA LEU A 31 4.62 17.56 -8.63
C LEU A 31 3.17 17.20 -8.27
N THR A 32 2.73 15.97 -8.58
CA THR A 32 1.34 15.56 -8.40
C THR A 32 1.25 14.42 -7.38
N PRO A 33 0.63 14.65 -6.21
CA PRO A 33 0.38 13.58 -5.25
C PRO A 33 -0.58 12.54 -5.82
N ASP A 34 -0.45 11.33 -5.30
CA ASP A 34 -1.41 10.25 -5.50
C ASP A 34 -2.31 10.14 -4.27
N THR A 35 -3.55 9.69 -4.47
CA THR A 35 -4.52 9.53 -3.39
C THR A 35 -5.07 8.11 -3.42
N VAL A 36 -4.93 7.40 -2.31
CA VAL A 36 -5.63 6.14 -2.06
C VAL A 36 -6.85 6.46 -1.21
N LYS A 37 -8.03 6.32 -1.80
CA LYS A 37 -9.30 6.67 -1.16
C LYS A 37 -9.61 5.71 0.00
N PRO A 38 -10.33 6.15 1.04
CA PRO A 38 -10.66 5.29 2.18
C PRO A 38 -11.45 4.04 1.78
N GLU A 39 -12.35 4.13 0.79
CA GLU A 39 -13.14 2.98 0.33
C GLU A 39 -12.26 1.92 -0.35
N THR A 40 -11.19 2.35 -1.03
CA THR A 40 -10.18 1.43 -1.57
C THR A 40 -9.42 0.75 -0.43
N LEU A 41 -9.03 1.49 0.60
CA LEU A 41 -8.29 0.95 1.75
C LEU A 41 -9.14 -0.05 2.54
N GLU A 42 -10.41 0.26 2.76
CA GLU A 42 -11.35 -0.63 3.44
C GLU A 42 -11.49 -1.96 2.69
N ARG A 43 -11.80 -1.91 1.39
CA ARG A 43 -11.90 -3.11 0.54
C ARG A 43 -10.60 -3.91 0.50
N MET A 44 -9.46 -3.23 0.50
CA MET A 44 -8.13 -3.86 0.53
C MET A 44 -7.91 -4.60 1.86
N MET A 45 -8.20 -3.96 2.99
CA MET A 45 -8.05 -4.56 4.31
C MET A 45 -9.02 -5.72 4.52
N GLU A 46 -10.24 -5.65 3.98
CA GLU A 46 -11.19 -6.76 4.01
C GLU A 46 -10.72 -7.93 3.13
N HIS A 47 -10.28 -7.65 1.90
CA HIS A 47 -9.79 -8.66 0.97
C HIS A 47 -8.59 -9.43 1.54
N PHE A 48 -7.53 -8.72 1.92
CA PHE A 48 -6.32 -9.36 2.44
C PHE A 48 -6.43 -9.81 3.89
N GLY A 49 -7.40 -9.29 4.66
CA GLY A 49 -7.70 -9.79 6.01
C GLY A 49 -8.31 -11.18 6.03
N ARG A 50 -8.87 -11.65 4.90
CA ARG A 50 -9.37 -13.02 4.71
C ARG A 50 -8.27 -14.02 4.32
N GLU A 51 -7.13 -13.51 3.87
CA GLU A 51 -5.97 -14.35 3.53
C GLU A 51 -5.30 -14.85 4.82
N GLN A 52 -4.95 -16.13 4.85
CA GLN A 52 -4.20 -16.72 5.96
C GLN A 52 -2.68 -16.54 5.78
N GLU A 53 -2.25 -16.33 4.54
CA GLU A 53 -0.85 -16.25 4.17
C GLU A 53 -0.38 -14.79 4.01
N PRO A 54 0.88 -14.48 4.35
CA PRO A 54 1.46 -13.17 4.09
C PRO A 54 1.44 -12.81 2.60
N VAL A 55 1.06 -11.57 2.30
CA VAL A 55 0.83 -11.03 0.95
C VAL A 55 2.07 -10.33 0.41
N LEU A 56 2.41 -10.57 -0.86
CA LEU A 56 3.51 -9.86 -1.52
C LEU A 56 3.16 -8.39 -1.75
N VAL A 57 4.11 -7.47 -1.56
CA VAL A 57 3.92 -6.05 -1.92
C VAL A 57 3.68 -5.90 -3.42
N GLY A 58 4.41 -6.64 -4.25
CA GLY A 58 4.23 -6.63 -5.71
C GLY A 58 4.49 -5.26 -6.35
N ALA A 59 5.61 -4.62 -6.01
CA ALA A 59 6.00 -3.28 -6.43
C ALA A 59 6.27 -3.08 -7.93
N SER A 60 6.19 -4.13 -8.76
CA SER A 60 6.42 -4.05 -10.20
C SER A 60 5.39 -3.12 -10.85
N ARG A 61 5.84 -2.24 -11.75
CA ARG A 61 4.98 -1.27 -12.44
C ARG A 61 4.20 -1.90 -13.60
N ASP A 62 4.81 -2.88 -14.26
CA ASP A 62 4.28 -3.42 -15.52
C ASP A 62 3.62 -4.79 -15.33
N LYS A 63 4.19 -5.62 -14.45
CA LYS A 63 3.71 -6.98 -14.21
C LYS A 63 3.88 -7.37 -12.73
N PRO A 64 3.04 -6.85 -11.82
CA PRO A 64 3.04 -7.30 -10.44
C PRO A 64 2.63 -8.78 -10.37
N PRO A 65 3.19 -9.56 -9.42
CA PRO A 65 2.75 -10.93 -9.18
C PRO A 65 1.25 -10.99 -8.88
N ALA A 66 0.55 -11.99 -9.42
CA ALA A 66 -0.85 -12.22 -9.11
C ALA A 66 -1.05 -12.41 -7.59
N GLY A 67 -2.16 -11.88 -7.06
CA GLY A 67 -2.45 -11.92 -5.62
C GLY A 67 -1.60 -10.98 -4.76
N SER A 68 -0.69 -10.19 -5.35
CA SER A 68 0.05 -9.16 -4.63
C SER A 68 -0.78 -7.90 -4.38
N LEU A 69 -0.37 -7.10 -3.40
CA LEU A 69 -0.94 -5.77 -3.15
C LEU A 69 -0.91 -4.91 -4.41
N GLY A 70 0.21 -4.90 -5.15
CA GLY A 70 0.35 -4.16 -6.40
C GLY A 70 -0.62 -4.61 -7.50
N ALA A 71 -0.80 -5.92 -7.67
CA ALA A 71 -1.78 -6.43 -8.65
C ALA A 71 -3.21 -6.01 -8.28
N TRP A 72 -3.58 -6.18 -7.01
CA TRP A 72 -4.91 -5.80 -6.52
C TRP A 72 -5.18 -4.30 -6.67
N LEU A 73 -4.20 -3.44 -6.37
CA LEU A 73 -4.34 -1.98 -6.49
C LEU A 73 -4.51 -1.53 -7.95
N ILE A 74 -3.87 -2.18 -8.92
CA ILE A 74 -4.05 -1.85 -10.35
C ILE A 74 -5.47 -2.18 -10.82
N GLU A 75 -6.04 -3.28 -10.33
CA GLU A 75 -7.37 -3.74 -10.69
C GLU A 75 -8.49 -2.95 -9.99
N ASN A 76 -8.23 -2.46 -8.77
CA ASN A 76 -9.26 -1.89 -7.89
C ASN A 76 -9.16 -0.37 -7.68
N ARG A 77 -8.27 0.33 -8.40
CA ARG A 77 -8.14 1.80 -8.34
C ARG A 77 -8.35 2.45 -9.69
N ASP A 78 -8.98 3.64 -9.66
CA ASP A 78 -9.16 4.51 -10.83
C ASP A 78 -7.83 4.92 -11.48
N ARG A 79 -6.79 5.12 -10.65
CA ARG A 79 -5.45 5.49 -11.10
C ARG A 79 -4.51 4.28 -11.03
N ARG A 80 -4.08 3.80 -12.20
CA ARG A 80 -3.10 2.71 -12.38
C ARG A 80 -1.65 3.11 -12.08
N ARG A 81 -1.44 4.11 -11.22
CA ARG A 81 -0.09 4.46 -10.76
C ARG A 81 0.35 3.45 -9.71
N GLN A 82 1.59 2.98 -9.85
CA GLN A 82 2.11 1.99 -8.92
C GLN A 82 2.51 2.64 -7.60
N VAL A 83 1.60 2.57 -6.62
CA VAL A 83 1.78 3.11 -5.27
C VAL A 83 2.05 2.03 -4.22
N ALA A 84 2.09 0.75 -4.59
CA ALA A 84 2.14 -0.37 -3.66
C ALA A 84 3.31 -0.28 -2.67
N SER A 85 4.51 0.08 -3.12
CA SER A 85 5.69 0.21 -2.24
C SER A 85 5.53 1.31 -1.18
N TYR A 86 4.86 2.40 -1.54
CA TYR A 86 4.62 3.52 -0.64
C TYR A 86 3.52 3.18 0.35
N LEU A 87 2.40 2.64 -0.15
CA LEU A 87 1.29 2.23 0.69
C LEU A 87 1.70 1.13 1.68
N ALA A 88 2.48 0.15 1.23
CA ALA A 88 3.02 -0.89 2.11
C ALA A 88 3.83 -0.31 3.27
N ALA A 89 4.70 0.67 3.00
CA ALA A 89 5.48 1.33 4.05
C ALA A 89 4.57 2.10 5.03
N ILE A 90 3.58 2.83 4.52
CA ILE A 90 2.61 3.56 5.36
C ILE A 90 1.85 2.60 6.28
N LEU A 91 1.32 1.49 5.75
CA LEU A 91 0.52 0.54 6.53
C LEU A 91 1.35 -0.13 7.64
N VAL A 92 2.63 -0.39 7.39
CA VAL A 92 3.55 -0.92 8.40
C VAL A 92 3.86 0.14 9.47
N GLU A 93 4.16 1.36 9.05
CA GLU A 93 4.47 2.49 9.94
C GLU A 93 3.29 2.84 10.86
N ASP A 94 2.08 2.92 10.31
CA ASP A 94 0.86 3.21 11.07
C ASP A 94 0.35 1.98 11.86
N GLY A 95 1.05 0.83 11.81
CA GLY A 95 0.73 -0.36 12.59
C GLY A 95 -0.50 -1.14 12.12
N HIS A 96 -0.95 -0.89 10.89
CA HIS A 96 -2.11 -1.58 10.30
C HIS A 96 -1.77 -2.98 9.80
N VAL A 97 -0.53 -3.21 9.38
CA VAL A 97 -0.02 -4.51 8.91
C VAL A 97 1.40 -4.72 9.45
N GLN A 98 1.85 -5.97 9.48
CA GLN A 98 3.22 -6.30 9.88
C GLN A 98 4.02 -6.80 8.68
N MET A 99 5.35 -6.63 8.73
CA MET A 99 6.24 -7.21 7.72
C MET A 99 6.81 -8.54 8.23
N SER A 100 6.61 -9.62 7.48
CA SER A 100 7.14 -10.95 7.77
C SER A 100 7.75 -11.56 6.52
N GLY A 101 9.05 -11.89 6.54
CA GLY A 101 9.72 -12.50 5.39
C GLY A 101 9.64 -11.70 4.07
N GLY A 102 9.61 -10.37 4.13
CA GLY A 102 9.44 -9.50 2.96
C GLY A 102 8.01 -9.42 2.41
N ARG A 103 7.03 -9.94 3.16
CA ARG A 103 5.60 -9.93 2.84
C ARG A 103 4.83 -9.16 3.91
N LEU A 104 3.61 -8.74 3.56
CA LEU A 104 2.69 -8.03 4.43
C LEU A 104 1.74 -9.03 5.08
N LEU A 105 1.74 -9.07 6.40
CA LEU A 105 0.77 -9.79 7.20
C LEU A 105 -0.36 -8.83 7.58
N PHE A 106 -1.53 -9.05 6.98
CA PHE A 106 -2.73 -8.31 7.32
C PHE A 106 -3.38 -8.90 8.58
N PRO A 107 -3.95 -8.07 9.45
CA PRO A 107 -4.70 -8.57 10.59
C PRO A 107 -5.91 -9.35 10.09
N HIS A 108 -6.13 -10.53 10.65
CA HIS A 108 -7.25 -11.37 10.25
C HIS A 108 -8.58 -10.67 10.51
N ARG A 109 -9.44 -10.60 9.48
CA ARG A 109 -10.79 -10.03 9.57
C ARG A 109 -11.78 -11.12 9.17
N ARG A 110 -12.71 -11.42 10.07
CA ARG A 110 -13.81 -12.37 9.85
C ARG A 110 -14.96 -11.72 9.09
#